data_AF-A0A354X9G1-F1
#
_entry.id   AF-A0A354X9G1-F1
#
_cell.length_a   1.000
_cell.length_b   1.000
_cell.length_c   1.000
_cell.angle_alpha   90.00
_cell.angle_beta   90.00
_cell.angle_gamma   90.00
#
_symmetry.space_group_name_H-M   'P 1'
#
loop_
_entity.id
_entity.type
_entity.pdbx_description
1 polymer ?
#
loop_
_entity_poly.entity_id
_entity_poly.type
_entity_poly.pdbx_seq_one_letter_code
_entity_poly.pdbx_strand_id
1 'polypeptide(L)'
;MFPFSRSTFESSPSAASAEEGGQRTSEILDEVIMDSVSSVRDSLPEQYRAHFETLRQEIIDFTKAHGISRESLGKPDLLREATCKLSTPDLERLALLLERFEYLLKNREPKKEDYAEALEHTERLYHLREQYDSQVSLLEQVGILKEGAIVGIDGHEYPVPTLKQIASRLFERREILKTKHDQGFTKLLLVPFGMSLDALQETLKQFLLEHKKNNPTFNFDTNEPLWVWEEYQGADIGDSPKLVYYPQSFTKEGHGGKTKMEILREQEDNQHSFPGWTVHLFQPSHPSNPHSPGFAPIPRKGQRTPQGDLVPRPPLEAGKSPNKYLSIFQKAREDEDSPYHGETGMTPEVWITAFMIHLSETGKPLDDVWKPTNTESTCFLTGTGVLLEFSDIVPVAHWDFVGHKAFIDRVGSHSYSEHFGVRSSVIV
;
A
#
# COMPACT_ATOMS: atom_id res chain seq x y z
N MET A 1 41.00 20.92 -56.11
CA MET A 1 40.06 21.89 -56.70
C MET A 1 39.83 21.50 -58.15
N PHE A 2 38.87 20.62 -58.40
CA PHE A 2 38.34 20.24 -59.71
C PHE A 2 36.95 19.63 -59.49
N PRO A 3 35.93 20.00 -60.29
CA PRO A 3 34.56 19.52 -60.15
C PRO A 3 34.24 18.40 -61.16
N PHE A 4 33.51 17.39 -60.73
CA PHE A 4 32.89 16.32 -61.54
C PHE A 4 31.74 15.75 -60.68
N SER A 5 30.60 15.22 -61.12
CA SER A 5 29.77 15.22 -62.33
C SER A 5 28.66 14.19 -62.04
N ARG A 6 27.40 14.43 -62.46
CA ARG A 6 26.29 13.45 -62.65
C ARG A 6 25.79 12.69 -61.39
N SER A 7 24.56 12.17 -61.30
CA SER A 7 23.60 11.66 -62.30
C SER A 7 22.15 11.71 -61.76
N THR A 8 21.21 11.83 -62.70
CA THR A 8 19.77 11.53 -62.65
C THR A 8 19.42 10.09 -62.25
N PHE A 9 18.11 9.85 -62.05
CA PHE A 9 17.32 8.63 -61.81
C PHE A 9 16.82 8.51 -60.35
N GLU A 10 15.61 8.12 -60.00
CA GLU A 10 14.29 7.94 -60.63
C GLU A 10 13.41 7.38 -59.49
N SER A 11 12.09 7.51 -59.61
CA SER A 11 11.10 6.63 -58.95
C SER A 11 10.83 6.84 -57.45
N SER A 12 9.78 7.60 -57.16
CA SER A 12 9.00 7.46 -55.93
C SER A 12 8.35 6.07 -55.85
N PRO A 13 8.36 5.38 -54.70
CA PRO A 13 7.31 4.44 -54.35
C PRO A 13 6.27 5.14 -53.48
N SER A 14 5.08 5.25 -54.07
CA SER A 14 3.75 5.24 -53.46
C SER A 14 3.67 5.43 -51.94
N ALA A 15 3.08 6.57 -51.56
CA ALA A 15 2.43 6.76 -50.27
C ALA A 15 1.29 5.73 -50.13
N ALA A 16 1.53 4.67 -49.37
CA ALA A 16 0.49 3.79 -48.86
C ALA A 16 0.62 3.74 -47.33
N SER A 17 -0.39 4.37 -46.71
CA SER A 17 -1.01 4.06 -45.42
C SER A 17 -0.19 4.08 -44.12
N ALA A 18 0.19 5.29 -43.69
CA ALA A 18 0.25 5.60 -42.26
C ALA A 18 -1.16 5.83 -41.65
N GLU A 19 -2.15 6.20 -42.47
CA GLU A 19 -3.54 6.44 -42.03
C GLU A 19 -4.32 5.14 -41.72
N GLU A 20 -4.11 4.04 -42.47
CA GLU A 20 -4.80 2.76 -42.16
C GLU A 20 -4.34 2.14 -40.84
N GLY A 21 -3.09 2.42 -40.43
CA GLY A 21 -2.54 1.94 -39.16
C GLY A 21 -3.19 2.62 -37.96
N GLY A 22 -3.39 3.95 -38.03
CA GLY A 22 -4.01 4.74 -36.96
C GLY A 22 -5.53 4.59 -36.85
N GLN A 23 -6.24 4.40 -37.97
CA GLN A 23 -7.68 4.14 -37.98
C GLN A 23 -8.02 2.79 -37.33
N ARG A 24 -7.24 1.73 -37.61
CA ARG A 24 -7.47 0.41 -37.02
C ARG A 24 -7.24 0.38 -35.51
N THR A 25 -6.24 1.10 -34.98
CA THR A 25 -6.00 1.15 -33.54
C THR A 25 -7.08 1.94 -32.81
N SER A 26 -7.59 3.05 -33.38
CA SER A 26 -8.69 3.80 -32.76
C SER A 26 -10.01 3.03 -32.74
N GLU A 27 -10.30 2.27 -33.79
CA GLU A 27 -11.49 1.41 -33.86
C GLU A 27 -11.44 0.25 -32.85
N ILE A 28 -10.26 -0.36 -32.67
CA ILE A 28 -10.05 -1.42 -31.66
C ILE A 28 -10.16 -0.83 -30.24
N LEU A 29 -9.61 0.36 -29.99
CA LEU A 29 -9.73 1.04 -28.69
C LEU A 29 -11.19 1.37 -28.35
N ASP A 30 -11.99 1.82 -29.31
CA ASP A 30 -13.42 2.09 -29.14
C ASP A 30 -14.18 0.81 -28.74
N GLU A 31 -14.02 -0.27 -29.52
CA GLU A 31 -14.75 -1.53 -29.32
C GLU A 31 -14.40 -2.22 -28.00
N VAL A 32 -13.13 -2.16 -27.60
CA VAL A 32 -12.59 -2.83 -26.40
C VAL A 32 -12.91 -2.08 -25.11
N ILE A 33 -12.92 -0.74 -25.16
CA ILE A 33 -13.21 0.07 -23.97
C ILE A 33 -14.73 0.15 -23.75
N MET A 34 -15.54 0.16 -24.81
CA MET A 34 -16.94 0.58 -24.72
C MET A 34 -17.94 -0.49 -24.32
N ASP A 35 -17.98 -1.73 -24.87
CA ASP A 35 -18.98 -2.74 -24.42
C ASP A 35 -18.85 -4.18 -24.97
N SER A 36 -17.95 -4.52 -25.92
CA SER A 36 -17.87 -5.88 -26.53
C SER A 36 -16.67 -6.72 -26.01
N VAL A 37 -16.55 -6.79 -24.69
CA VAL A 37 -15.27 -7.05 -23.98
C VAL A 37 -14.89 -8.54 -23.87
N SER A 38 -15.85 -9.46 -23.90
CA SER A 38 -15.56 -10.88 -23.66
C SER A 38 -14.59 -11.45 -24.70
N SER A 39 -14.80 -11.19 -25.99
CA SER A 39 -13.96 -11.78 -27.04
C SER A 39 -12.49 -11.34 -26.98
N VAL A 40 -12.22 -10.06 -26.70
CA VAL A 40 -10.85 -9.50 -26.66
C VAL A 40 -10.14 -9.89 -25.37
N ARG A 41 -10.81 -9.77 -24.22
CA ARG A 41 -10.30 -10.27 -22.95
C ARG A 41 -10.03 -11.78 -23.01
N ASP A 42 -10.95 -12.55 -23.57
CA ASP A 42 -10.83 -14.01 -23.63
C ASP A 42 -9.73 -14.45 -24.61
N SER A 43 -9.33 -13.58 -25.56
CA SER A 43 -8.18 -13.78 -26.45
C SER A 43 -6.82 -13.60 -25.79
N LEU A 44 -6.76 -12.97 -24.61
CA LEU A 44 -5.56 -12.86 -23.80
C LEU A 44 -5.34 -14.15 -22.99
N PRO A 45 -4.08 -14.52 -22.72
CA PRO A 45 -3.76 -15.57 -21.75
C PRO A 45 -4.49 -15.32 -20.43
N GLU A 46 -5.03 -16.37 -19.83
CA GLU A 46 -5.87 -16.29 -18.64
C GLU A 46 -5.21 -15.49 -17.51
N GLN A 47 -3.90 -15.69 -17.33
CA GLN A 47 -3.08 -14.95 -16.38
C GLN A 47 -3.14 -13.42 -16.56
N TYR A 48 -3.31 -12.89 -17.78
CA TYR A 48 -3.29 -11.44 -18.04
C TYR A 48 -4.68 -10.80 -18.16
N ARG A 49 -5.77 -11.57 -17.96
CA ARG A 49 -7.13 -11.04 -18.06
C ARG A 49 -7.45 -10.05 -16.94
N ALA A 50 -6.95 -10.28 -15.73
CA ALA A 50 -7.10 -9.35 -14.62
C ALA A 50 -6.38 -8.01 -14.91
N HIS A 51 -5.15 -8.07 -15.44
CA HIS A 51 -4.39 -6.88 -15.82
C HIS A 51 -5.09 -6.04 -16.89
N PHE A 52 -5.73 -6.71 -17.85
CA PHE A 52 -6.58 -6.05 -18.85
C PHE A 52 -7.74 -5.27 -18.21
N GLU A 53 -8.47 -5.87 -17.27
CA GLU A 53 -9.58 -5.19 -16.58
C GLU A 53 -9.08 -4.03 -15.71
N THR A 54 -7.93 -4.16 -15.07
CA THR A 54 -7.32 -3.08 -14.29
C THR A 54 -6.95 -1.89 -15.18
N LEU A 55 -6.18 -2.09 -16.26
CA LEU A 55 -5.82 -0.98 -17.16
C LEU A 55 -7.06 -0.34 -17.79
N ARG A 56 -8.06 -1.16 -18.14
CA ARG A 56 -9.34 -0.67 -18.65
C ARG A 56 -10.04 0.20 -17.61
N GLN A 57 -10.13 -0.26 -16.36
CA GLN A 57 -10.78 0.49 -15.29
C GLN A 57 -10.02 1.79 -14.97
N GLU A 58 -8.68 1.76 -14.95
CA GLU A 58 -7.87 2.97 -14.78
C GLU A 58 -8.10 4.01 -15.88
N ILE A 59 -8.25 3.59 -17.15
CA ILE A 59 -8.62 4.49 -18.25
C ILE A 59 -10.04 5.04 -18.07
N ILE A 60 -10.98 4.21 -17.64
CA ILE A 60 -12.37 4.62 -17.37
C ILE A 60 -12.42 5.64 -16.23
N ASP A 61 -11.73 5.37 -15.12
CA ASP A 61 -11.72 6.25 -13.95
C ASP A 61 -11.02 7.56 -14.29
N PHE A 62 -9.88 7.50 -15.01
CA PHE A 62 -9.19 8.70 -15.49
C PHE A 62 -10.10 9.55 -16.38
N THR A 63 -10.77 8.97 -17.37
CA THR A 63 -11.63 9.72 -18.29
C THR A 63 -12.84 10.31 -17.57
N LYS A 64 -13.44 9.56 -16.65
CA LYS A 64 -14.54 10.05 -15.81
C LYS A 64 -14.12 11.24 -14.95
N ALA A 65 -12.96 11.15 -14.29
CA ALA A 65 -12.43 12.22 -13.44
C ALA A 65 -12.19 13.53 -14.22
N HIS A 66 -11.82 13.43 -15.50
CA HIS A 66 -11.53 14.59 -16.34
C HIS A 66 -12.68 15.02 -17.26
N GLY A 67 -13.88 14.45 -17.08
CA GLY A 67 -15.04 14.77 -17.91
C GLY A 67 -14.87 14.41 -19.39
N ILE A 68 -13.96 13.47 -19.70
CA ILE A 68 -13.73 12.96 -21.04
C ILE A 68 -14.78 11.90 -21.32
N SER A 69 -15.59 12.12 -22.36
CA SER A 69 -16.59 11.12 -22.75
C SER A 69 -15.88 9.86 -23.24
N ARG A 70 -16.42 8.68 -22.93
CA ARG A 70 -15.79 7.43 -23.38
C ARG A 70 -15.74 7.33 -24.91
N GLU A 71 -16.73 7.88 -25.61
CA GLU A 71 -16.73 8.02 -27.08
C GLU A 71 -15.55 8.81 -27.63
N SER A 72 -14.96 9.70 -26.83
CA SER A 72 -13.78 10.46 -27.22
C SER A 72 -12.56 9.56 -27.36
N LEU A 73 -12.46 8.44 -26.64
CA LEU A 73 -11.30 7.53 -26.70
C LEU A 73 -11.21 6.79 -28.05
N GLY A 74 -12.35 6.52 -28.69
CA GLY A 74 -12.43 5.83 -29.97
C GLY A 74 -12.24 6.73 -31.20
N LYS A 75 -12.19 8.06 -31.02
CA LYS A 75 -12.17 9.03 -32.12
C LYS A 75 -11.01 10.01 -31.97
N PRO A 76 -9.95 9.93 -32.80
CA PRO A 76 -8.76 10.77 -32.65
C PRO A 76 -9.04 12.28 -32.55
N ASP A 77 -9.99 12.80 -33.34
CA ASP A 77 -10.36 14.21 -33.31
C ASP A 77 -11.04 14.61 -31.98
N LEU A 78 -11.92 13.76 -31.46
CA LEU A 78 -12.59 14.00 -30.17
C LEU A 78 -11.63 13.80 -29.00
N LEU A 79 -10.72 12.83 -29.07
CA LEU A 79 -9.67 12.64 -28.08
C LEU A 79 -8.79 13.87 -28.01
N ARG A 80 -8.40 14.41 -29.17
CA ARG A 80 -7.56 15.62 -29.25
C ARG A 80 -8.28 16.82 -28.66
N GLU A 81 -9.55 17.01 -28.96
CA GLU A 81 -10.35 18.10 -28.37
C GLU A 81 -10.50 17.96 -26.85
N ALA A 82 -10.77 16.75 -26.37
CA ALA A 82 -10.91 16.47 -24.94
C ALA A 82 -9.60 16.66 -24.17
N THR A 83 -8.49 16.23 -24.76
CA THR A 83 -7.15 16.29 -24.15
C THR A 83 -6.55 17.70 -24.15
N CYS A 84 -6.98 18.62 -25.02
CA CYS A 84 -6.55 20.03 -25.00
C CYS A 84 -6.83 20.76 -23.67
N LYS A 85 -7.72 20.21 -22.83
CA LYS A 85 -8.10 20.78 -21.53
C LYS A 85 -7.32 20.18 -20.35
N LEU A 86 -6.54 19.13 -20.61
CA LEU A 86 -5.76 18.44 -19.58
C LEU A 86 -4.49 19.21 -19.24
N SER A 87 -4.03 19.06 -18.00
CA SER A 87 -2.69 19.52 -17.62
C SER A 87 -1.62 18.65 -18.27
N THR A 88 -0.38 19.13 -18.39
CA THR A 88 0.73 18.33 -18.93
C THR A 88 0.90 16.99 -18.18
N PRO A 89 0.87 16.94 -16.83
CA PRO A 89 0.90 15.67 -16.10
C PRO A 89 -0.25 14.72 -16.47
N ASP A 90 -1.47 15.23 -16.64
CA ASP A 90 -2.63 14.40 -16.97
C ASP A 90 -2.55 13.87 -18.41
N LEU A 91 -1.98 14.65 -19.33
CA LEU A 91 -1.67 14.21 -20.69
C LEU A 91 -0.66 13.07 -20.71
N GLU A 92 0.42 13.20 -19.94
CA GLU A 92 1.45 12.16 -19.81
C GLU A 92 0.86 10.88 -19.20
N ARG A 93 0.02 11.02 -18.17
CA ARG A 93 -0.70 9.91 -17.55
C ARG A 93 -1.62 9.19 -18.54
N LEU A 94 -2.44 9.93 -19.28
CA LEU A 94 -3.34 9.34 -20.26
C LEU A 94 -2.56 8.63 -21.38
N ALA A 95 -1.50 9.25 -21.89
CA ALA A 95 -0.67 8.66 -22.93
C ALA A 95 -0.05 7.34 -22.48
N LEU A 96 0.47 7.28 -21.25
CA LEU A 96 1.01 6.06 -20.68
C LEU A 96 -0.04 4.95 -20.53
N LEU A 97 -1.23 5.28 -20.00
CA LEU A 97 -2.31 4.31 -19.83
C LEU A 97 -2.72 3.70 -21.18
N LEU A 98 -2.88 4.55 -22.20
CA LEU A 98 -3.21 4.11 -23.56
C LEU A 98 -2.08 3.29 -24.18
N GLU A 99 -0.81 3.67 -23.98
CA GLU A 99 0.34 2.92 -24.48
C GLU A 99 0.42 1.52 -23.86
N ARG A 100 0.21 1.39 -22.54
CA ARG A 100 0.18 0.10 -21.84
C ARG A 100 -0.95 -0.78 -22.35
N PHE A 101 -2.13 -0.18 -22.54
CA PHE A 101 -3.30 -0.88 -23.04
C PHE A 101 -3.09 -1.37 -24.47
N GLU A 102 -2.58 -0.51 -25.36
CA GLU A 102 -2.24 -0.88 -26.74
C GLU A 102 -1.17 -1.99 -26.77
N TYR A 103 -0.12 -1.88 -25.95
CA TYR A 103 0.91 -2.90 -25.86
C TYR A 103 0.33 -4.26 -25.42
N LEU A 104 -0.53 -4.27 -24.39
CA LEU A 104 -1.18 -5.49 -23.90
C LEU A 104 -2.01 -6.15 -25.00
N LEU A 105 -2.81 -5.36 -25.73
CA LEU A 105 -3.62 -5.88 -26.84
C LEU A 105 -2.77 -6.44 -27.98
N LYS A 106 -1.67 -5.76 -28.32
CA LYS A 106 -0.81 -6.12 -29.44
C LYS A 106 0.08 -7.33 -29.15
N ASN A 107 0.66 -7.39 -27.96
CA ASN A 107 1.66 -8.40 -27.59
C ASN A 107 1.07 -9.55 -26.78
N ARG A 108 -0.18 -9.42 -26.32
CA ARG A 108 -0.88 -10.37 -25.45
C ARG A 108 -0.14 -10.66 -24.14
N GLU A 109 0.71 -9.73 -23.72
CA GLU A 109 1.38 -9.68 -22.43
C GLU A 109 1.50 -8.21 -21.98
N PRO A 110 1.54 -7.95 -20.67
CA PRO A 110 1.77 -6.60 -20.15
C PRO A 110 3.08 -6.01 -20.67
N LYS A 111 3.10 -4.69 -20.91
CA LYS A 111 4.35 -4.00 -21.22
C LYS A 111 5.29 -4.18 -20.04
N LYS A 112 6.39 -4.91 -20.23
CA LYS A 112 7.49 -4.94 -19.28
C LYS A 112 8.06 -3.53 -19.24
N GLU A 113 7.72 -2.79 -18.19
CA GLU A 113 8.35 -1.52 -17.89
C GLU A 113 9.85 -1.73 -17.85
N ASP A 114 10.63 -0.73 -18.30
CA ASP A 114 12.06 -0.81 -18.10
C ASP A 114 12.30 -0.81 -16.60
N TYR A 115 12.71 -1.95 -16.08
CA TYR A 115 13.04 -2.12 -14.68
C TYR A 115 14.04 -1.07 -14.20
N ALA A 116 14.92 -0.60 -15.08
CA ALA A 116 15.84 0.49 -14.77
C ALA A 116 15.09 1.80 -14.46
N GLU A 117 14.04 2.13 -15.23
CA GLU A 117 13.21 3.32 -15.02
C GLU A 117 12.39 3.20 -13.73
N ALA A 118 11.74 2.05 -13.48
CA ALA A 118 10.98 1.82 -12.26
C ALA A 118 11.88 1.93 -11.01
N LEU A 119 13.08 1.36 -11.06
CA LEU A 119 14.08 1.52 -10.00
C LEU A 119 14.54 2.96 -9.84
N GLU A 120 14.91 3.65 -10.92
CA GLU A 120 15.39 5.03 -10.85
C GLU A 120 14.33 5.96 -10.25
N HIS A 121 13.08 5.82 -10.71
CA HIS A 121 11.96 6.58 -10.21
C HIS A 121 11.71 6.33 -8.72
N THR A 122 11.65 5.06 -8.32
CA THR A 122 11.34 4.69 -6.93
C THR A 122 12.49 4.97 -5.98
N GLU A 123 13.73 4.84 -6.44
CA GLU A 123 14.91 5.24 -5.68
C GLU A 123 14.91 6.75 -5.43
N ARG A 124 14.66 7.56 -6.47
CA ARG A 124 14.60 9.02 -6.35
C ARG A 124 13.52 9.50 -5.38
N LEU A 125 12.35 8.86 -5.39
CA LEU A 125 11.19 9.32 -4.61
C LEU A 125 11.11 8.71 -3.20
N TYR A 126 11.57 7.47 -3.04
CA TYR A 126 11.38 6.69 -1.83
C TYR A 126 12.69 6.21 -1.18
N HIS A 127 13.86 6.33 -1.82
CA HIS A 127 15.09 5.64 -1.38
C HIS A 127 14.83 4.15 -1.11
N LEU A 128 14.16 3.51 -2.07
CA LEU A 128 13.53 2.21 -1.89
C LEU A 128 14.55 1.13 -1.51
N ARG A 129 15.75 1.15 -2.10
CA ARG A 129 16.77 0.10 -1.88
C ARG A 129 17.22 0.04 -0.43
N GLU A 130 17.59 1.17 0.17
CA GLU A 130 18.07 1.22 1.56
C GLU A 130 16.98 0.73 2.54
N GLN A 131 15.73 1.15 2.31
CA GLN A 131 14.61 0.71 3.14
C GLN A 131 14.31 -0.78 2.99
N TYR A 132 14.41 -1.31 1.78
CA TYR A 132 14.20 -2.73 1.49
C TYR A 132 15.31 -3.59 2.11
N ASP A 133 16.58 -3.27 1.84
CA ASP A 133 17.73 -4.07 2.29
C ASP A 133 17.80 -4.11 3.82
N SER A 134 17.53 -2.98 4.48
CA SER A 134 17.50 -2.92 5.96
C SER A 134 16.36 -3.74 6.57
N GLN A 135 15.18 -3.72 5.95
CA GLN A 135 14.03 -4.52 6.39
C GLN A 135 14.27 -6.01 6.19
N VAL A 136 14.71 -6.44 5.00
CA VAL A 136 14.99 -7.86 4.73
C VAL A 136 16.04 -8.40 5.69
N SER A 137 17.13 -7.64 5.89
CA SER A 137 18.20 -8.03 6.82
C SER A 137 17.69 -8.18 8.26
N LEU A 138 16.83 -7.26 8.74
CA LEU A 138 16.23 -7.41 10.06
C LEU A 138 15.30 -8.63 10.13
N LEU A 139 14.44 -8.83 9.13
CA LEU A 139 13.47 -9.93 9.09
C LEU A 139 14.17 -11.30 9.05
N GLU A 140 15.32 -11.41 8.38
CA GLU A 140 16.21 -12.58 8.45
C GLU A 140 16.81 -12.74 9.84
N GLN A 141 17.36 -11.67 10.42
CA GLN A 141 18.00 -11.69 11.74
C GLN A 141 17.04 -12.13 12.85
N VAL A 142 15.79 -11.70 12.81
CA VAL A 142 14.76 -12.06 13.82
C VAL A 142 14.07 -13.39 13.50
N GLY A 143 14.45 -14.07 12.42
CA GLY A 143 13.94 -15.40 12.06
C GLY A 143 12.52 -15.41 11.47
N ILE A 144 12.01 -14.26 11.01
CA ILE A 144 10.77 -14.18 10.22
C ILE A 144 11.02 -14.78 8.83
N LEU A 145 12.10 -14.36 8.18
CA LEU A 145 12.52 -14.92 6.91
C LEU A 145 13.39 -16.15 7.16
N LYS A 146 12.93 -17.30 6.70
CA LYS A 146 13.68 -18.55 6.64
C LYS A 146 13.93 -18.85 5.17
N GLU A 147 15.20 -18.87 4.77
CA GLU A 147 15.59 -19.07 3.36
C GLU A 147 14.91 -18.10 2.39
N GLY A 148 14.64 -16.86 2.84
CA GLY A 148 14.00 -15.81 2.04
C GLY A 148 12.48 -15.89 1.94
N ALA A 149 11.81 -16.75 2.73
CA ALA A 149 10.36 -16.88 2.76
C ALA A 149 9.79 -16.86 4.18
N ILE A 150 8.50 -16.54 4.28
CA ILE A 150 7.68 -16.77 5.48
C ILE A 150 6.85 -18.03 5.30
N VAL A 151 6.43 -18.62 6.41
CA VAL A 151 5.46 -19.72 6.41
C VAL A 151 4.09 -19.17 6.80
N GLY A 152 3.10 -19.33 5.92
CA GLY A 152 1.74 -18.85 6.13
C GLY A 152 0.94 -19.72 7.10
N ILE A 153 -0.23 -19.23 7.52
CA ILE A 153 -1.19 -19.96 8.36
C ILE A 153 -1.78 -21.20 7.67
N ASP A 154 -1.66 -21.28 6.36
CA ASP A 154 -2.03 -22.40 5.49
C ASP A 154 -0.89 -23.40 5.26
N GLY A 155 0.30 -23.13 5.83
CA GLY A 155 1.50 -23.94 5.65
C GLY A 155 2.25 -23.70 4.33
N HIS A 156 1.79 -22.77 3.48
CA HIS A 156 2.52 -22.41 2.27
C HIS A 156 3.72 -21.52 2.58
N GLU A 157 4.78 -21.66 1.79
CA GLU A 157 5.93 -20.77 1.84
C GLU A 157 5.70 -19.59 0.89
N TYR A 158 5.79 -18.38 1.44
CA TYR A 158 5.61 -17.14 0.70
C TYR A 158 6.95 -16.39 0.62
N PRO A 159 7.61 -16.34 -0.56
CA PRO A 159 8.88 -15.64 -0.70
C PRO A 159 8.70 -14.15 -0.43
N VAL A 160 9.71 -13.51 0.16
CA VAL A 160 9.71 -12.06 0.33
C VAL A 160 9.56 -11.36 -1.03
N PRO A 161 8.70 -10.33 -1.16
CA PRO A 161 8.57 -9.61 -2.41
C PRO A 161 9.90 -8.98 -2.77
N THR A 162 10.40 -9.22 -3.99
CA THR A 162 11.68 -8.67 -4.40
C THR A 162 11.62 -7.14 -4.52
N LEU A 163 12.76 -6.47 -4.33
CA LEU A 163 12.92 -5.03 -4.61
C LEU A 163 12.34 -4.67 -5.98
N LYS A 164 12.52 -5.54 -6.98
CA LYS A 164 11.98 -5.36 -8.32
C LYS A 164 10.46 -5.37 -8.37
N GLN A 165 9.81 -6.33 -7.74
CA GLN A 165 8.35 -6.41 -7.72
C GLN A 165 7.76 -5.18 -7.02
N ILE A 166 8.38 -4.72 -5.93
CA ILE A 166 7.92 -3.52 -5.22
C ILE A 166 8.15 -2.26 -6.07
N ALA A 167 9.32 -2.12 -6.70
CA ALA A 167 9.65 -0.98 -7.54
C ALA A 167 8.69 -0.86 -8.74
N SER A 168 8.47 -1.97 -9.45
CA SER A 168 7.48 -2.01 -10.53
C SER A 168 6.09 -1.65 -10.02
N ARG A 169 5.66 -2.17 -8.87
CA ARG A 169 4.33 -1.88 -8.34
C ARG A 169 4.13 -0.41 -7.96
N LEU A 170 5.12 0.19 -7.28
CA LEU A 170 5.10 1.61 -6.96
C LEU A 170 5.08 2.47 -8.22
N PHE A 171 5.86 2.09 -9.24
CA PHE A 171 5.91 2.80 -10.50
C PHE A 171 4.59 2.68 -11.29
N GLU A 172 4.02 1.48 -11.38
CA GLU A 172 2.70 1.25 -12.00
C GLU A 172 1.63 2.16 -11.40
N ARG A 173 1.62 2.30 -10.07
CA ARG A 173 0.65 3.09 -9.30
C ARG A 173 1.06 4.54 -9.04
N ARG A 174 2.17 5.02 -9.61
CA ARG A 174 2.77 6.32 -9.27
C ARG A 174 1.80 7.49 -9.36
N GLU A 175 0.87 7.46 -10.30
CA GLU A 175 -0.12 8.53 -10.48
C GLU A 175 -1.16 8.56 -9.36
N ILE A 176 -1.58 7.38 -8.87
CA ILE A 176 -2.50 7.25 -7.73
C ILE A 176 -1.76 7.57 -6.43
N LEU A 177 -0.48 7.22 -6.35
CA LEU A 177 0.35 7.42 -5.16
C LEU A 177 0.97 8.82 -5.08
N LYS A 178 0.96 9.62 -6.15
CA LYS A 178 1.59 10.94 -6.22
C LYS A 178 1.13 11.85 -5.09
N THR A 179 -0.18 11.99 -4.91
CA THR A 179 -0.75 12.80 -3.82
C THR A 179 -0.31 12.31 -2.45
N LYS A 180 -0.16 10.99 -2.27
CA LYS A 180 0.28 10.39 -0.99
C LYS A 180 1.76 10.58 -0.75
N HIS A 181 2.58 10.46 -1.79
CA HIS A 181 3.99 10.83 -1.76
C HIS A 181 4.15 12.30 -1.35
N ASP A 182 3.40 13.21 -1.96
CA ASP A 182 3.40 14.64 -1.66
C ASP A 182 2.91 14.97 -0.23
N GLN A 183 2.07 14.11 0.35
CA GLN A 183 1.64 14.13 1.76
C GLN A 183 2.66 13.47 2.72
N GLY A 184 3.80 13.00 2.21
CA GLY A 184 4.90 12.44 2.98
C GLY A 184 4.84 10.92 3.21
N PHE A 185 3.98 10.17 2.52
CA PHE A 185 3.97 8.70 2.60
C PHE A 185 5.13 8.09 1.81
N THR A 186 6.34 8.13 2.38
CA THR A 186 7.59 7.70 1.74
C THR A 186 8.28 6.51 2.43
N LYS A 187 7.86 6.17 3.65
CA LYS A 187 8.48 5.09 4.45
C LYS A 187 7.85 3.74 4.11
N LEU A 188 8.63 2.83 3.54
CA LEU A 188 8.23 1.47 3.19
C LEU A 188 8.08 0.60 4.47
N LEU A 189 7.08 -0.28 4.49
CA LEU A 189 7.01 -1.38 5.44
C LEU A 189 6.61 -2.69 4.73
N LEU A 190 7.45 -3.72 4.84
CA LEU A 190 7.20 -5.09 4.40
C LEU A 190 6.56 -5.89 5.52
N VAL A 191 5.29 -6.24 5.39
CA VAL A 191 4.55 -6.90 6.46
C VAL A 191 4.31 -8.37 6.10
N PRO A 192 4.78 -9.32 6.93
CA PRO A 192 4.59 -10.76 6.72
C PRO A 192 3.17 -11.21 7.09
N PHE A 193 2.17 -10.68 6.38
CA PHE A 193 0.75 -10.81 6.69
C PHE A 193 0.28 -12.26 6.84
N GLY A 194 0.80 -13.16 5.99
CA GLY A 194 0.43 -14.57 5.96
C GLY A 194 0.87 -15.36 7.18
N MET A 195 1.87 -14.89 7.94
CA MET A 195 2.29 -15.54 9.18
C MET A 195 1.18 -15.48 10.23
N SER A 196 1.11 -16.51 11.08
CA SER A 196 0.22 -16.50 12.25
C SER A 196 0.59 -15.35 13.19
N LEU A 197 -0.41 -14.71 13.78
CA LEU A 197 -0.23 -13.65 14.76
C LEU A 197 0.57 -14.14 15.97
N ASP A 198 0.31 -15.36 16.44
CA ASP A 198 1.05 -16.00 17.55
C ASP A 198 2.57 -16.05 17.28
N ALA A 199 2.96 -16.47 16.07
CA ALA A 199 4.37 -16.51 15.68
C ALA A 199 4.99 -15.10 15.66
N LEU A 200 4.29 -14.09 15.13
CA LEU A 200 4.79 -12.71 15.12
C LEU A 200 4.91 -12.10 16.53
N GLN A 201 3.97 -12.42 17.43
CA GLN A 201 4.04 -12.01 18.83
C GLN A 201 5.25 -12.63 19.54
N GLU A 202 5.48 -13.93 19.34
CA GLU A 202 6.66 -14.60 19.90
C GLU A 202 7.96 -14.04 19.32
N THR A 203 8.01 -13.77 18.00
CA THR A 203 9.17 -13.08 17.40
C THR A 203 9.40 -11.72 18.03
N LEU A 204 8.37 -10.88 18.20
CA LEU A 204 8.51 -9.57 18.85
C LEU A 204 9.07 -9.70 20.27
N LYS A 205 8.57 -10.68 21.02
CA LYS A 205 9.05 -10.98 22.37
C LYS A 205 10.54 -11.35 22.38
N GLN A 206 10.97 -12.24 21.49
CA GLN A 206 12.38 -12.62 21.37
C GLN A 206 13.26 -11.45 20.89
N PHE A 207 12.77 -10.67 19.94
CA PHE A 207 13.43 -9.46 19.46
C PHE A 207 13.68 -8.46 20.59
N LEU A 208 12.69 -8.19 21.43
CA LEU A 208 12.84 -7.27 22.57
C LEU A 208 13.85 -7.80 23.61
N LEU A 209 13.84 -9.10 23.90
CA LEU A 209 14.81 -9.74 24.81
C LEU A 209 16.25 -9.61 24.27
N GLU A 210 16.46 -9.89 22.99
CA GLU A 210 17.78 -9.75 22.36
C GLU A 210 18.19 -8.26 22.25
N HIS A 211 17.24 -7.36 21.96
CA HIS A 211 17.50 -5.92 21.94
C HIS A 211 17.97 -5.41 23.31
N LYS A 212 17.33 -5.82 24.41
CA LYS A 212 17.75 -5.49 25.78
C LYS A 212 19.14 -6.02 26.10
N LYS A 213 19.46 -7.24 25.68
CA LYS A 213 20.79 -7.84 25.88
C LYS A 213 21.88 -7.04 25.16
N ASN A 214 21.61 -6.59 23.94
CA ASN A 214 22.53 -5.78 23.15
C ASN A 214 22.56 -4.30 23.57
N ASN A 215 21.50 -3.82 24.24
CA ASN A 215 21.36 -2.46 24.75
C ASN A 215 21.01 -2.47 26.24
N PRO A 216 21.97 -2.71 27.15
CA PRO A 216 21.68 -2.90 28.58
C PRO A 216 20.96 -1.73 29.26
N THR A 217 21.09 -0.52 28.71
CA THR A 217 20.43 0.71 29.20
C THR A 217 18.98 0.86 28.76
N PHE A 218 18.50 0.04 27.81
CA PHE A 218 17.11 0.02 27.38
C PHE A 218 16.22 -0.46 28.54
N ASN A 219 15.26 0.35 28.99
CA ASN A 219 14.45 -0.01 30.15
C ASN A 219 13.32 -0.96 29.74
N PHE A 220 13.36 -2.20 30.24
CA PHE A 220 12.55 -3.31 29.76
C PHE A 220 12.32 -4.36 30.84
N ASP A 221 11.09 -4.81 30.99
CA ASP A 221 10.74 -5.94 31.85
C ASP A 221 11.04 -7.26 31.15
N THR A 222 12.08 -7.96 31.60
CA THR A 222 12.48 -9.25 31.02
C THR A 222 11.57 -10.41 31.41
N ASN A 223 10.73 -10.26 32.45
CA ASN A 223 9.80 -11.32 32.89
C ASN A 223 8.53 -11.35 32.04
N GLU A 224 8.03 -10.17 31.68
CA GLU A 224 6.82 -10.01 30.87
C GLU A 224 7.06 -8.98 29.74
N PRO A 225 7.84 -9.37 28.72
CA PRO A 225 8.29 -8.47 27.65
C PRO A 225 7.16 -7.93 26.74
N LEU A 226 6.09 -8.70 26.64
CA LEU A 226 4.92 -8.42 25.80
C LEU A 226 3.68 -8.90 26.56
N TRP A 227 2.75 -7.98 26.83
CA TRP A 227 1.41 -8.32 27.30
C TRP A 227 0.47 -8.46 26.10
N VAL A 228 -0.16 -9.62 25.98
CA VAL A 228 -1.15 -9.92 24.93
C VAL A 228 -2.45 -10.33 25.59
N TRP A 229 -3.56 -9.82 25.08
CA TRP A 229 -4.87 -10.33 25.50
C TRP A 229 -5.05 -11.81 25.09
N GLU A 230 -5.41 -12.66 26.05
CA GLU A 230 -5.49 -14.13 25.89
C GLU A 230 -6.36 -14.57 24.70
N GLU A 231 -7.40 -13.81 24.36
CA GLU A 231 -8.28 -14.12 23.21
C GLU A 231 -7.60 -13.97 21.84
N TYR A 232 -6.41 -13.37 21.77
CA TYR A 232 -5.62 -13.33 20.53
C TYR A 232 -4.87 -14.62 20.23
N GLN A 233 -4.77 -15.55 21.19
CA GLN A 233 -4.12 -16.84 20.93
C GLN A 233 -4.90 -17.61 19.85
N GLY A 234 -4.22 -17.91 18.75
CA GLY A 234 -4.79 -18.59 17.59
C GLY A 234 -5.95 -17.84 16.94
N ALA A 235 -6.06 -16.53 17.12
CA ALA A 235 -7.23 -15.76 16.72
C ALA A 235 -7.34 -15.52 15.22
N ASP A 236 -6.26 -15.70 14.46
CA ASP A 236 -6.22 -15.56 13.00
C ASP A 236 -6.15 -16.89 12.25
N ILE A 237 -6.26 -18.02 12.95
CA ILE A 237 -6.16 -19.38 12.40
C ILE A 237 -7.40 -20.24 12.70
N GLY A 238 -7.46 -21.41 12.06
CA GLY A 238 -8.51 -22.41 12.26
C GLY A 238 -9.81 -22.12 11.51
N ASP A 239 -10.82 -22.96 11.74
CA ASP A 239 -12.12 -22.89 11.04
C ASP A 239 -13.04 -21.77 11.55
N SER A 240 -12.75 -21.25 12.75
CA SER A 240 -13.51 -20.17 13.41
C SER A 240 -12.57 -19.09 13.93
N PRO A 241 -11.86 -18.35 13.05
CA PRO A 241 -10.95 -17.30 13.48
C PRO A 241 -11.72 -16.18 14.20
N LYS A 242 -11.10 -15.64 15.25
CA LYS A 242 -11.64 -14.54 16.06
C LYS A 242 -11.22 -13.17 15.52
N LEU A 243 -10.34 -13.09 14.53
CA LEU A 243 -9.94 -11.84 13.89
C LEU A 243 -10.50 -11.73 12.47
N VAL A 244 -10.99 -10.52 12.16
CA VAL A 244 -11.33 -10.10 10.80
C VAL A 244 -10.55 -8.87 10.43
N TYR A 245 -10.20 -8.79 9.15
CA TYR A 245 -9.38 -7.77 8.56
C TYR A 245 -10.21 -6.89 7.64
N TYR A 246 -9.86 -5.61 7.61
CA TYR A 246 -10.54 -4.55 6.87
C TYR A 246 -12.06 -4.51 7.11
N PRO A 247 -12.51 -4.42 8.39
CA PRO A 247 -13.93 -4.41 8.70
C PRO A 247 -14.62 -3.15 8.14
N GLN A 248 -15.88 -3.32 7.75
CA GLN A 248 -16.82 -2.25 7.40
C GLN A 248 -17.55 -1.69 8.64
N SER A 249 -17.56 -2.40 9.75
CA SER A 249 -18.08 -1.88 11.01
C SER A 249 -17.48 -2.63 12.20
N PHE A 250 -17.53 -2.02 13.37
CA PHE A 250 -17.22 -2.68 14.63
C PHE A 250 -18.50 -3.04 15.39
N THR A 251 -19.50 -3.57 14.67
CA THR A 251 -20.80 -3.95 15.24
C THR A 251 -20.97 -5.45 15.34
N LYS A 252 -21.58 -5.89 16.44
CA LYS A 252 -22.01 -7.25 16.74
C LYS A 252 -22.57 -8.10 15.59
N GLU A 253 -23.38 -7.53 14.69
CA GLU A 253 -24.21 -8.28 13.73
C GLU A 253 -23.57 -8.44 12.34
N GLY A 254 -22.33 -7.97 12.16
CA GLY A 254 -21.61 -8.14 10.91
C GLY A 254 -20.54 -7.09 10.74
N HIS A 255 -19.30 -7.48 10.97
CA HIS A 255 -18.15 -6.59 10.77
C HIS A 255 -17.85 -6.33 9.30
N GLY A 256 -18.32 -7.18 8.37
CA GLY A 256 -18.12 -7.04 6.93
C GLY A 256 -16.65 -7.14 6.46
N GLY A 257 -15.74 -7.54 7.37
CA GLY A 257 -14.34 -7.82 7.07
C GLY A 257 -14.13 -9.25 6.58
N LYS A 258 -12.88 -9.57 6.23
CA LYS A 258 -12.47 -10.89 5.75
C LYS A 258 -11.55 -11.57 6.76
N THR A 259 -11.55 -12.88 6.80
CA THR A 259 -10.55 -13.67 7.52
C THR A 259 -9.20 -13.60 6.81
N LYS A 260 -8.11 -13.91 7.54
CA LYS A 260 -6.76 -13.98 6.95
C LYS A 260 -6.71 -14.99 5.80
N MET A 261 -7.33 -16.16 5.97
CA MET A 261 -7.38 -17.22 4.96
C MET A 261 -8.10 -16.78 3.68
N GLU A 262 -9.22 -16.04 3.80
CA GLU A 262 -9.90 -15.47 2.63
C GLU A 262 -9.02 -14.47 1.88
N ILE A 263 -8.29 -13.62 2.60
CA ILE A 263 -7.37 -12.66 1.98
C ILE A 263 -6.21 -13.38 1.29
N LEU A 264 -5.62 -14.41 1.91
CA LEU A 264 -4.53 -15.17 1.29
C LEU A 264 -4.97 -15.84 -0.02
N ARG A 265 -6.16 -16.46 -0.04
CA ARG A 265 -6.73 -17.04 -1.27
C ARG A 265 -6.96 -15.98 -2.36
N GLU A 266 -7.46 -14.81 -1.98
CA GLU A 266 -7.64 -13.70 -2.94
C GLU A 266 -6.32 -13.15 -3.46
N GLN A 267 -5.22 -13.25 -2.69
CA GLN A 267 -3.90 -12.85 -3.14
C GLN A 267 -3.33 -13.82 -4.18
N GLU A 268 -3.55 -15.13 -4.03
CA GLU A 268 -3.08 -16.15 -4.99
C GLU A 268 -3.58 -15.88 -6.42
N ASP A 269 -4.85 -15.49 -6.54
CA ASP A 269 -5.49 -15.19 -7.83
C ASP A 269 -5.19 -13.78 -8.36
N ASN A 270 -4.55 -12.93 -7.55
CA ASN A 270 -4.33 -11.52 -7.86
C ASN A 270 -2.85 -11.23 -8.15
N GLN A 271 -2.53 -11.08 -9.44
CA GLN A 271 -1.19 -10.73 -9.93
C GLN A 271 -0.64 -9.40 -9.39
N HIS A 272 -1.53 -8.55 -8.87
CA HIS A 272 -1.20 -7.25 -8.32
C HIS A 272 -1.01 -7.27 -6.79
N SER A 273 -1.09 -8.45 -6.19
CA SER A 273 -0.81 -8.67 -4.78
C SER A 273 0.61 -9.21 -4.60
N PHE A 274 1.04 -9.22 -3.35
CA PHE A 274 2.23 -9.94 -2.91
C PHE A 274 1.75 -11.11 -2.06
N PRO A 275 1.62 -12.34 -2.60
CA PRO A 275 1.06 -13.46 -1.85
C PRO A 275 1.75 -13.65 -0.50
N GLY A 276 0.98 -13.69 0.58
CA GLY A 276 1.48 -13.79 1.95
C GLY A 276 2.02 -12.49 2.56
N TRP A 277 2.10 -11.41 1.79
CA TRP A 277 2.68 -10.14 2.21
C TRP A 277 1.72 -8.97 1.98
N THR A 278 1.91 -7.92 2.77
CA THR A 278 1.37 -6.60 2.43
C THR A 278 2.51 -5.58 2.46
N VAL A 279 2.49 -4.66 1.50
CA VAL A 279 3.49 -3.60 1.39
C VAL A 279 2.81 -2.27 1.63
N HIS A 280 3.32 -1.52 2.60
CA HIS A 280 2.73 -0.27 3.05
C HIS A 280 3.69 0.90 2.86
N LEU A 281 3.12 2.07 2.58
CA LEU A 281 3.79 3.36 2.73
C LEU A 281 3.25 4.08 3.97
N PHE A 282 4.17 4.61 4.78
CA PHE A 282 3.92 5.39 5.98
C PHE A 282 4.61 6.75 5.89
N GLN A 283 4.18 7.65 6.78
CA GLN A 283 4.89 8.89 7.05
C GLN A 283 6.11 8.61 7.97
N PRO A 284 7.32 9.10 7.65
CA PRO A 284 8.50 8.91 8.48
C PRO A 284 8.44 9.78 9.76
N SER A 285 9.34 9.54 10.71
CA SER A 285 9.27 10.19 12.03
C SER A 285 9.41 11.71 12.00
N HIS A 286 10.27 12.23 11.11
CA HIS A 286 10.56 13.66 11.02
C HIS A 286 9.84 14.28 9.81
N PRO A 287 8.88 15.19 10.01
CA PRO A 287 8.07 15.79 8.94
C PRO A 287 8.87 16.41 7.79
N SER A 288 9.97 17.10 8.13
CA SER A 288 10.83 17.81 7.17
C SER A 288 11.92 16.95 6.52
N ASN A 289 12.02 15.67 6.87
CA ASN A 289 12.98 14.75 6.26
C ASN A 289 12.23 13.48 5.81
N PRO A 290 11.91 13.35 4.51
CA PRO A 290 11.18 12.21 3.97
C PRO A 290 11.93 10.87 4.08
N HIS A 291 13.20 10.89 4.52
CA HIS A 291 14.07 9.73 4.69
C HIS A 291 14.53 9.57 6.13
N SER A 292 13.85 10.23 7.08
CA SER A 292 14.16 10.07 8.49
C SER A 292 13.85 8.65 8.99
N PRO A 293 14.66 8.11 9.90
CA PRO A 293 14.41 6.80 10.50
C PRO A 293 13.12 6.80 11.33
N GLY A 294 12.48 5.65 11.45
CA GLY A 294 11.25 5.46 12.20
C GLY A 294 9.99 5.96 11.49
N PHE A 295 8.90 6.02 12.25
CA PHE A 295 7.54 6.30 11.77
C PHE A 295 6.99 7.51 12.51
N ALA A 296 6.10 8.25 11.85
CA ALA A 296 5.41 9.38 12.46
C ALA A 296 4.64 8.95 13.73
N PRO A 297 4.69 9.74 14.82
CA PRO A 297 3.89 9.48 16.01
C PRO A 297 2.41 9.78 15.75
N ILE A 298 1.53 9.23 16.58
CA ILE A 298 0.11 9.61 16.60
C ILE A 298 -0.04 10.86 17.47
N PRO A 299 -0.31 12.05 16.89
CA PRO A 299 -0.31 13.29 17.64
C PRO A 299 -1.46 13.32 18.66
N ARG A 300 -1.21 13.92 19.83
CA ARG A 300 -2.27 14.19 20.80
C ARG A 300 -3.28 15.18 20.22
N LYS A 301 -4.48 15.17 20.79
CA LYS A 301 -5.50 16.18 20.51
C LYS A 301 -4.95 17.59 20.72
N GLY A 302 -5.03 18.43 19.70
CA GLY A 302 -4.51 19.80 19.71
C GLY A 302 -3.02 19.94 19.39
N GLN A 303 -2.31 18.85 19.10
CA GLN A 303 -0.87 18.82 18.79
C GLN A 303 -0.61 18.49 17.31
N ARG A 304 -1.28 19.19 16.39
CA ARG A 304 -1.09 18.96 14.94
C ARG A 304 0.24 19.53 14.46
N THR A 305 1.04 18.67 13.86
CA THR A 305 2.11 19.08 12.95
C THR A 305 1.85 18.42 11.59
N PRO A 306 1.36 19.17 10.58
CA PRO A 306 1.22 18.64 9.23
C PRO A 306 2.56 18.08 8.72
N GLN A 307 2.49 17.02 7.91
CA GLN A 307 3.63 16.51 7.15
C GLN A 307 3.29 16.54 5.65
N GLY A 308 4.31 16.70 4.81
CA GLY A 308 4.16 16.96 3.38
C GLY A 308 4.25 18.45 3.06
N ASP A 309 5.02 18.79 2.03
CA ASP A 309 5.34 20.17 1.67
C ASP A 309 4.42 20.73 0.57
N LEU A 310 3.73 19.84 -0.16
CA LEU A 310 3.03 20.18 -1.41
C LEU A 310 1.50 20.08 -1.30
N VAL A 311 0.98 19.04 -0.64
CA VAL A 311 -0.48 18.85 -0.45
C VAL A 311 -0.80 18.73 1.04
N PRO A 312 -1.56 19.67 1.62
CA PRO A 312 -1.82 19.66 3.06
C PRO A 312 -2.76 18.50 3.44
N ARG A 313 -2.25 17.56 4.22
CA ARG A 313 -3.02 16.50 4.87
C ARG A 313 -3.02 16.68 6.39
N PRO A 314 -4.16 17.06 7.00
CA PRO A 314 -4.22 17.22 8.45
C PRO A 314 -3.93 15.88 9.16
N PRO A 315 -3.01 15.84 10.14
CA PRO A 315 -2.75 14.62 10.90
C PRO A 315 -4.00 14.10 11.61
N LEU A 316 -4.13 12.77 11.67
CA LEU A 316 -5.16 12.11 12.48
C LEU A 316 -4.75 12.14 13.95
N GLU A 317 -5.20 13.17 14.67
CA GLU A 317 -4.98 13.29 16.12
C GLU A 317 -5.75 12.25 16.92
N ALA A 318 -5.22 11.94 18.11
CA ALA A 318 -5.91 11.22 19.17
C ALA A 318 -7.19 11.93 19.67
N GLY A 319 -8.01 11.20 20.43
CA GLY A 319 -9.25 11.75 20.98
C GLY A 319 -10.48 11.57 20.09
N LYS A 320 -10.55 10.49 19.32
CA LYS A 320 -11.79 10.01 18.69
C LYS A 320 -11.97 8.53 19.03
N SER A 321 -13.18 8.00 18.87
CA SER A 321 -13.45 6.56 19.01
C SER A 321 -13.02 5.80 17.75
N PRO A 322 -12.75 4.49 17.85
CA PRO A 322 -12.48 3.64 16.68
C PRO A 322 -13.50 3.78 15.55
N ASN A 323 -14.80 3.78 15.87
CA ASN A 323 -15.86 3.97 14.87
C ASN A 323 -15.73 5.31 14.11
N LYS A 324 -15.29 6.38 14.79
CA LYS A 324 -15.07 7.67 14.14
C LYS A 324 -13.87 7.63 13.19
N TYR A 325 -12.80 6.94 13.55
CA TYR A 325 -11.64 6.77 12.64
C TYR A 325 -11.99 5.89 11.45
N LEU A 326 -12.67 4.76 11.66
CA LEU A 326 -13.13 3.91 10.56
C LEU A 326 -14.04 4.69 9.59
N SER A 327 -14.96 5.50 10.11
CA SER A 327 -15.83 6.34 9.29
C SER A 327 -15.06 7.39 8.45
N ILE A 328 -13.92 7.90 8.94
CA ILE A 328 -13.05 8.80 8.16
C ILE A 328 -12.52 8.03 6.94
N PHE A 329 -11.95 6.84 7.14
CA PHE A 329 -11.40 6.04 6.04
C PHE A 329 -12.47 5.60 5.04
N GLN A 330 -13.67 5.24 5.53
CA GLN A 330 -14.78 4.84 4.67
C GLN A 330 -15.28 5.97 3.79
N LYS A 331 -15.52 7.15 4.37
CA LYS A 331 -15.93 8.33 3.59
C LYS A 331 -14.86 8.72 2.59
N ALA A 332 -13.60 8.61 2.98
CA ALA A 332 -12.48 8.90 2.10
C ALA A 332 -12.35 7.90 0.93
N ARG A 333 -12.85 6.66 1.03
CA ARG A 333 -12.88 5.72 -0.11
C ARG A 333 -13.82 6.16 -1.22
N GLU A 334 -14.92 6.82 -0.86
CA GLU A 334 -15.95 7.30 -1.81
C GLU A 334 -15.66 8.72 -2.34
N ASP A 335 -14.68 9.40 -1.76
CA ASP A 335 -14.33 10.79 -2.02
C ASP A 335 -12.84 10.91 -2.39
N GLU A 336 -12.54 10.98 -3.69
CA GLU A 336 -11.18 11.13 -4.24
C GLU A 336 -10.49 12.44 -3.80
N ASP A 337 -11.28 13.48 -3.50
CA ASP A 337 -10.76 14.77 -3.02
C ASP A 337 -10.44 14.74 -1.52
N SER A 338 -10.80 13.66 -0.82
CA SER A 338 -10.49 13.50 0.59
C SER A 338 -8.98 13.44 0.82
N PRO A 339 -8.42 14.22 1.77
CA PRO A 339 -7.00 14.13 2.09
C PRO A 339 -6.61 12.74 2.63
N TYR A 340 -7.58 11.90 3.00
CA TYR A 340 -7.38 10.54 3.51
C TYR A 340 -7.71 9.45 2.48
N HIS A 341 -8.01 9.80 1.22
CA HIS A 341 -8.35 8.82 0.18
C HIS A 341 -7.24 7.77 0.02
N GLY A 342 -7.57 6.49 -0.04
CA GLY A 342 -6.58 5.40 -0.15
C GLY A 342 -5.82 5.06 1.14
N GLU A 343 -6.08 5.74 2.26
CA GLU A 343 -5.50 5.39 3.57
C GLU A 343 -6.31 4.29 4.28
N THR A 344 -5.60 3.47 5.06
CA THR A 344 -6.18 2.42 5.91
C THR A 344 -5.53 2.41 7.28
N GLY A 345 -6.25 1.89 8.29
CA GLY A 345 -5.70 1.68 9.62
C GLY A 345 -4.78 0.46 9.70
N MET A 346 -3.91 0.43 10.71
CA MET A 346 -3.01 -0.71 10.96
C MET A 346 -3.76 -1.96 11.43
N THR A 347 -3.18 -3.13 11.16
CA THR A 347 -3.48 -4.42 11.80
C THR A 347 -2.41 -4.73 12.87
N PRO A 348 -2.59 -5.78 13.71
CA PRO A 348 -1.55 -6.22 14.64
C PRO A 348 -0.21 -6.54 13.97
N GLU A 349 -0.20 -7.23 12.82
CA GLU A 349 1.01 -7.58 12.07
C GLU A 349 1.74 -6.33 11.57
N VAL A 350 0.98 -5.35 11.08
CA VAL A 350 1.51 -4.05 10.65
C VAL A 350 2.16 -3.32 11.82
N TRP A 351 1.52 -3.29 13.00
CA TRP A 351 2.07 -2.62 14.17
C TRP A 351 3.32 -3.33 14.71
N ILE A 352 3.30 -4.67 14.83
CA ILE A 352 4.44 -5.46 15.31
C ILE A 352 5.67 -5.22 14.42
N THR A 353 5.48 -5.28 13.10
CA THR A 353 6.58 -5.07 12.14
C THR A 353 7.08 -3.63 12.19
N ALA A 354 6.18 -2.64 12.21
CA ALA A 354 6.55 -1.23 12.35
C ALA A 354 7.30 -0.97 13.66
N PHE A 355 6.90 -1.60 14.76
CA PHE A 355 7.56 -1.47 16.05
C PHE A 355 9.02 -1.96 16.00
N MET A 356 9.25 -3.17 15.46
CA MET A 356 10.61 -3.74 15.36
C MET A 356 11.53 -2.88 14.48
N ILE A 357 11.02 -2.41 13.34
CA ILE A 357 11.75 -1.51 12.46
C ILE A 357 12.03 -0.17 13.15
N HIS A 358 11.02 0.44 13.77
CA HIS A 358 11.18 1.71 14.48
C HIS A 358 12.24 1.64 15.56
N LEU A 359 12.19 0.59 16.40
CA LEU A 359 13.13 0.42 17.50
C LEU A 359 14.55 0.18 16.97
N SER A 360 14.69 -0.59 15.90
CA SER A 360 16.00 -0.88 15.29
C SER A 360 16.63 0.36 14.67
N GLU A 361 15.83 1.22 14.02
CA GLU A 361 16.32 2.42 13.35
C GLU A 361 16.56 3.60 14.30
N THR A 362 15.76 3.72 15.36
CA THR A 362 15.77 4.93 16.23
C THR A 362 16.33 4.68 17.63
N GLY A 363 16.41 3.41 18.05
CA GLY A 363 16.73 3.04 19.44
C GLY A 363 15.63 3.43 20.45
N LYS A 364 14.44 3.82 19.99
CA LYS A 364 13.31 4.24 20.83
C LYS A 364 12.09 3.37 20.53
N PRO A 365 11.20 3.10 21.51
CA PRO A 365 9.96 2.39 21.25
C PRO A 365 9.01 3.21 20.39
N LEU A 366 8.23 2.52 19.53
CA LEU A 366 7.10 3.11 18.83
C LEU A 366 5.87 3.16 19.75
N ASP A 367 5.14 4.28 19.73
CA ASP A 367 3.93 4.49 20.55
C ASP A 367 4.24 4.41 22.07
N ASP A 368 5.30 5.11 22.49
CA ASP A 368 5.80 5.23 23.88
C ASP A 368 4.86 6.08 24.73
N VAL A 369 3.78 5.46 25.23
CA VAL A 369 2.75 6.13 26.02
C VAL A 369 3.09 6.17 27.50
N TRP A 370 2.43 7.07 28.23
CA TRP A 370 2.63 7.31 29.69
C TRP A 370 3.98 7.92 30.07
N LYS A 371 4.81 8.26 29.07
CA LYS A 371 5.99 9.08 29.28
C LYS A 371 5.61 10.48 29.77
N PRO A 372 6.42 11.11 30.66
CA PRO A 372 6.14 12.46 31.17
C PRO A 372 6.00 13.54 30.09
N THR A 373 6.65 13.39 28.93
CA THR A 373 6.53 14.33 27.81
C THR A 373 5.14 14.29 27.16
N ASN A 374 4.41 13.17 27.32
CA ASN A 374 3.04 12.96 26.88
C ASN A 374 2.79 13.23 25.38
N THR A 375 3.76 12.89 24.53
CA THR A 375 3.77 13.22 23.09
C THR A 375 3.21 12.14 22.17
N GLU A 376 3.11 10.89 22.63
CA GLU A 376 2.72 9.73 21.81
C GLU A 376 1.44 9.07 22.32
N SER A 377 0.73 8.36 21.45
CA SER A 377 -0.61 7.83 21.73
C SER A 377 -0.73 6.34 21.47
N THR A 378 -1.65 5.69 22.16
CA THR A 378 -2.01 4.30 21.89
C THR A 378 -2.65 4.21 20.51
N CYS A 379 -2.23 3.24 19.71
CA CYS A 379 -2.73 3.04 18.36
C CYS A 379 -3.96 2.13 18.38
N PHE A 380 -5.10 2.61 17.88
CA PHE A 380 -6.20 1.76 17.47
C PHE A 380 -5.83 1.06 16.17
N LEU A 381 -5.87 -0.27 16.17
CA LEU A 381 -5.59 -1.10 15.01
C LEU A 381 -6.88 -1.31 14.20
N THR A 382 -7.41 -0.20 13.67
CA THR A 382 -8.70 -0.17 12.96
C THR A 382 -8.72 -0.95 11.63
N GLY A 383 -7.58 -1.47 11.18
CA GLY A 383 -7.51 -2.45 10.10
C GLY A 383 -8.02 -3.84 10.50
N THR A 384 -8.29 -4.07 11.80
CA THR A 384 -8.74 -5.35 12.34
C THR A 384 -9.91 -5.16 13.30
N GLY A 385 -10.85 -6.11 13.28
CA GLY A 385 -11.93 -6.26 14.27
C GLY A 385 -11.88 -7.64 14.92
N VAL A 386 -12.49 -7.77 16.09
CA VAL A 386 -12.56 -9.04 16.83
C VAL A 386 -13.97 -9.63 16.74
N LEU A 387 -14.07 -10.85 16.22
CA LEU A 387 -15.26 -11.69 16.18
C LEU A 387 -15.43 -12.43 17.50
N LEU A 388 -15.99 -11.75 18.50
CA LEU A 388 -16.45 -12.41 19.72
C LEU A 388 -17.92 -12.16 19.90
N GLU A 389 -18.66 -13.20 20.27
CA GLU A 389 -20.07 -13.09 20.58
C GLU A 389 -20.25 -12.00 21.66
N PHE A 390 -21.08 -10.99 21.36
CA PHE A 390 -21.47 -9.91 22.27
C PHE A 390 -20.45 -8.78 22.52
N SER A 391 -19.41 -8.60 21.70
CA SER A 391 -18.43 -7.54 21.96
C SER A 391 -18.04 -6.68 20.75
N ASP A 392 -18.30 -5.38 20.82
CA ASP A 392 -17.82 -4.40 19.85
C ASP A 392 -16.36 -4.03 20.17
N ILE A 393 -15.41 -4.88 19.82
CA ILE A 393 -14.01 -4.76 20.24
C ILE A 393 -13.08 -4.39 19.08
N VAL A 394 -12.12 -3.52 19.38
CA VAL A 394 -11.05 -3.09 18.47
C VAL A 394 -9.70 -3.35 19.12
N PRO A 395 -8.73 -3.97 18.41
CA PRO A 395 -7.39 -4.15 18.93
C PRO A 395 -6.66 -2.82 19.12
N VAL A 396 -5.81 -2.76 20.14
CA VAL A 396 -4.92 -1.62 20.39
C VAL A 396 -3.51 -2.10 20.65
N ALA A 397 -2.53 -1.26 20.29
CA ALA A 397 -1.14 -1.52 20.63
C ALA A 397 -0.38 -0.27 21.03
N HIS A 398 0.60 -0.44 21.92
CA HIS A 398 1.50 0.61 22.38
C HIS A 398 2.70 0.03 23.14
N TRP A 399 3.68 0.87 23.40
CA TRP A 399 4.70 0.63 24.42
C TRP A 399 4.31 1.33 25.73
N ASP A 400 4.25 0.57 26.84
CA ASP A 400 3.98 1.13 28.15
C ASP A 400 5.29 1.62 28.80
N PHE A 401 5.46 2.94 28.86
CA PHE A 401 6.63 3.54 29.50
C PHE A 401 6.78 3.14 30.97
N VAL A 402 5.68 2.90 31.71
CA VAL A 402 5.73 2.61 33.15
C VAL A 402 6.00 1.13 33.39
N GLY A 403 5.30 0.26 32.66
CA GLY A 403 5.49 -1.20 32.72
C GLY A 403 6.73 -1.70 31.97
N HIS A 404 7.37 -0.84 31.17
CA HIS A 404 8.55 -1.17 30.36
C HIS A 404 8.34 -2.39 29.45
N LYS A 405 7.16 -2.48 28.81
CA LYS A 405 6.77 -3.61 27.98
C LYS A 405 5.87 -3.20 26.83
N ALA A 406 5.83 -4.02 25.79
CA ALA A 406 4.87 -3.86 24.70
C ALA A 406 3.49 -4.39 25.12
N PHE A 407 2.43 -3.74 24.63
CA PHE A 407 1.05 -4.13 24.86
C PHE A 407 0.32 -4.34 23.53
N ILE A 408 -0.36 -5.47 23.40
CA ILE A 408 -1.35 -5.74 22.36
C ILE A 408 -2.64 -6.18 23.06
N ASP A 409 -3.58 -5.26 23.20
CA ASP A 409 -4.78 -5.42 24.01
C ASP A 409 -6.01 -5.07 23.17
N ARG A 410 -7.12 -4.81 23.85
CA ARG A 410 -8.42 -4.53 23.27
C ARG A 410 -9.09 -3.35 23.96
N VAL A 411 -9.98 -2.68 23.23
CA VAL A 411 -10.89 -1.68 23.78
C VAL A 411 -12.26 -1.80 23.10
N GLY A 412 -13.29 -1.19 23.71
CA GLY A 412 -14.58 -1.09 23.05
C GLY A 412 -14.52 -0.14 21.84
N SER A 413 -15.31 -0.40 20.80
CA SER A 413 -15.39 0.44 19.59
C SER A 413 -15.91 1.85 19.87
N HIS A 414 -16.56 2.04 21.02
CA HIS A 414 -17.07 3.31 21.53
C HIS A 414 -16.14 3.95 22.56
N SER A 415 -15.05 3.28 22.94
CA SER A 415 -14.07 3.82 23.87
C SER A 415 -13.52 5.13 23.33
N TYR A 416 -13.54 6.15 24.18
CA TYR A 416 -13.00 7.46 23.92
C TYR A 416 -11.90 7.73 24.93
N SER A 417 -10.73 8.11 24.44
CA SER A 417 -9.64 8.60 25.27
C SER A 417 -8.84 9.61 24.46
N GLU A 418 -8.44 10.71 25.10
CA GLU A 418 -7.54 11.69 24.50
C GLU A 418 -6.15 11.11 24.27
N HIS A 419 -5.88 9.93 24.83
CA HIS A 419 -4.62 9.23 24.69
C HIS A 419 -4.56 8.19 23.56
N PHE A 420 -5.66 8.01 22.83
CA PHE A 420 -5.79 6.97 21.81
C PHE A 420 -6.10 7.61 20.46
N GLY A 421 -5.43 7.14 19.42
CA GLY A 421 -5.63 7.60 18.05
C GLY A 421 -5.36 6.51 17.03
N VAL A 422 -5.16 6.90 15.77
CA VAL A 422 -4.88 5.95 14.69
C VAL A 422 -3.67 6.39 13.90
N ARG A 423 -2.80 5.44 13.57
CA ARG A 423 -1.82 5.60 12.50
C ARG A 423 -2.37 4.94 11.25
N SER A 424 -2.23 5.63 10.12
CA SER A 424 -2.66 5.14 8.82
C SER A 424 -1.50 4.90 7.88
N SER A 425 -1.73 4.03 6.90
CA SER A 425 -0.84 3.78 5.76
C SER A 425 -1.61 3.66 4.46
N VAL A 426 -0.86 3.70 3.37
CA VAL A 426 -1.33 3.40 2.02
C VAL A 426 -0.76 2.05 1.61
N ILE A 427 -1.62 1.13 1.16
CA ILE A 427 -1.20 -0.19 0.66
C ILE A 427 -0.75 -0.02 -0.80
N VAL A 428 0.40 -0.60 -1.14
CA VAL A 428 1.07 -0.57 -2.47
C VAL A 428 0.58 -1.69 -3.39
#